data_AF-A0A7Y4TLE2-F1
#
_entry.id   AF-A0A7Y4TLE2-F1
#
_cell.length_a   1.000
_cell.length_b   1.000
_cell.length_c   1.000
_cell.angle_alpha   90.00
_cell.angle_beta   90.00
_cell.angle_gamma   90.00
#
_symmetry.space_group_name_H-M   'P 1'
#
loop_
_entity.id
_entity.type
_entity.pdbx_description
1 polymer ?
#
loop_
_entity_poly.entity_id
_entity_poly.type
_entity_poly.pdbx_seq_one_letter_code
_entity_poly.pdbx_strand_id
1 'polypeptide(L)' 'IAVGFGISTADQIEDVWRYADAAVVGSAIVREVEASIENGNTVEHVSRFVQALLPAIAKPSPRI' A
#
# COMPACT_ATOMS: atom_id res chain seq x y z
N ILE A 1 -6.28 9.59 -11.98
CA ILE A 1 -6.70 8.17 -12.08
C ILE A 1 -6.02 7.36 -10.96
N ALA A 2 -6.76 6.48 -10.29
CA ALA A 2 -6.22 5.60 -9.25
C ALA A 2 -6.31 4.12 -9.68
N VAL A 3 -5.33 3.30 -9.31
CA VAL A 3 -5.28 1.86 -9.62
C VAL A 3 -5.31 1.06 -8.32
N GLY A 4 -6.15 0.04 -8.23
CA GLY A 4 -6.40 -0.67 -6.96
C GLY A 4 -6.46 -2.19 -7.02
N PHE A 5 -6.07 -2.80 -8.14
CA PHE A 5 -6.17 -4.25 -8.31
C PHE A 5 -4.79 -4.91 -8.20
N GLY A 6 -4.65 -5.85 -7.26
CA GLY A 6 -3.46 -6.71 -7.15
C GLY A 6 -2.19 -6.04 -6.62
N ILE A 7 -2.29 -4.86 -6.00
CA ILE A 7 -1.15 -4.16 -5.42
C ILE A 7 -0.89 -4.67 -4.01
N SER A 8 0.33 -5.12 -3.74
CA SER A 8 0.75 -5.64 -2.43
C SER A 8 2.22 -5.38 -2.09
N THR A 9 2.97 -4.66 -2.94
CA THR A 9 4.41 -4.39 -2.75
C THR A 9 4.75 -2.95 -3.14
N ALA A 10 5.85 -2.42 -2.59
CA ALA A 10 6.35 -1.09 -2.94
C ALA A 10 6.74 -0.97 -4.43
N ASP A 11 7.36 -2.01 -5.01
CA ASP A 11 7.74 -1.99 -6.43
C ASP A 11 6.52 -1.86 -7.36
N GLN A 12 5.42 -2.57 -7.06
CA GLN A 12 4.17 -2.43 -7.80
C GLN A 12 3.57 -1.03 -7.66
N ILE A 13 3.72 -0.43 -6.48
CA ILE A 13 3.28 0.93 -6.22
C ILE A 13 4.09 1.90 -7.08
N GLU A 14 5.41 1.77 -7.13
CA GLU A 14 6.29 2.59 -7.99
C GLU A 14 5.97 2.44 -9.49
N ASP A 15 5.69 1.23 -9.94
CA ASP A 15 5.28 0.97 -11.32
C ASP A 15 3.93 1.64 -11.65
N VAL A 16 2.94 1.55 -10.76
CA VAL A 16 1.64 2.24 -10.90
C VAL A 16 1.82 3.75 -10.95
N TRP A 17 2.78 4.27 -10.19
CA TRP A 17 3.12 5.70 -10.11
C TRP A 17 3.51 6.32 -11.46
N ARG A 18 3.99 5.50 -12.42
CA ARG A 18 4.31 5.94 -13.79
C ARG A 18 3.07 6.25 -14.63
N TYR A 19 1.92 5.67 -14.30
CA TYR A 19 0.71 5.71 -15.15
C TYR A 19 -0.53 6.26 -14.43
N ALA A 20 -0.49 6.35 -13.09
CA ALA A 20 -1.62 6.75 -12.26
C ALA A 20 -1.22 7.80 -11.23
N ASP A 21 -2.21 8.50 -10.69
CA ASP A 21 -2.03 9.52 -9.64
C ASP A 21 -2.07 8.91 -8.24
N ALA A 22 -2.62 7.70 -8.11
CA ALA A 22 -2.68 6.99 -6.85
C ALA A 22 -2.72 5.46 -7.04
N ALA A 23 -2.18 4.76 -6.06
CA ALA A 23 -2.30 3.32 -5.87
C ALA A 23 -3.21 3.03 -4.66
N VAL A 24 -4.06 2.01 -4.74
CA VAL A 24 -4.96 1.57 -3.66
C VAL A 24 -4.62 0.12 -3.30
N VAL A 25 -4.38 -0.13 -2.01
CA VAL A 25 -4.04 -1.46 -1.48
C VAL A 25 -5.15 -1.90 -0.54
N GLY A 26 -5.98 -2.85 -0.99
CA GLY A 26 -7.11 -3.37 -0.20
C GLY A 26 -6.87 -4.78 0.31
N SER A 27 -6.88 -5.75 -0.61
CA SER A 27 -6.79 -7.18 -0.28
C SER A 27 -5.52 -7.57 0.47
N ALA A 28 -4.40 -6.90 0.22
CA ALA A 28 -3.16 -7.16 0.96
C ALA A 28 -3.25 -6.71 2.42
N ILE A 29 -3.91 -5.59 2.70
CA ILE A 29 -4.14 -5.13 4.09
C ILE A 29 -5.07 -6.10 4.81
N VAL A 30 -6.15 -6.57 4.16
CA VAL A 30 -7.06 -7.55 4.74
C VAL A 30 -6.32 -8.84 5.12
N ARG A 31 -5.44 -9.33 4.24
CA ARG A 31 -4.61 -10.52 4.51
C ARG A 31 -3.66 -10.33 5.70
N GLU A 32 -3.04 -9.15 5.83
CA GLU A 32 -2.17 -8.84 6.98
C GLU A 32 -2.98 -8.77 8.28
N VAL A 33 -4.19 -8.22 8.24
CA VAL A 33 -5.12 -8.24 9.37
C VAL A 33 -5.42 -9.68 9.77
N GLU A 34 -5.90 -10.50 8.83
CA GLU A 34 -6.26 -11.90 9.08
C GLU A 34 -5.08 -12.69 9.67
N ALA A 35 -3.87 -12.50 9.13
CA ALA A 35 -2.67 -13.20 9.58
C ALA A 35 -2.18 -12.81 10.99
N SER A 36 -2.57 -11.65 11.48
CA SER A 36 -2.11 -11.10 12.76
C SER A 36 -3.13 -11.21 13.91
N ILE A 37 -4.38 -11.60 13.61
CA ILE A 37 -5.46 -11.74 14.61
C ILE A 37 -5.05 -12.69 15.74
N GLU A 38 -4.49 -13.86 15.41
CA GLU A 38 -4.14 -14.89 16.40
C GLU A 38 -3.03 -14.44 17.37
N ASN A 39 -2.17 -13.51 16.92
CA ASN A 39 -1.05 -12.98 17.70
C ASN A 39 -1.43 -11.77 18.57
N GLY A 40 -2.65 -11.23 18.43
CA GLY A 40 -3.12 -10.08 19.20
C GLY A 40 -2.39 -8.76 18.93
N ASN A 41 -1.55 -8.70 17.89
CA ASN A 41 -0.68 -7.57 17.57
C ASN A 41 -0.99 -6.93 16.19
N THR A 42 -2.25 -7.03 15.75
CA THR A 42 -2.72 -6.62 14.42
C THR A 42 -2.32 -5.20 14.02
N VAL A 43 -2.44 -4.24 14.94
CA VAL A 43 -2.09 -2.83 14.66
C VAL A 43 -0.61 -2.68 14.31
N GLU A 44 0.27 -3.37 15.04
CA GLU A 44 1.72 -3.30 14.81
C GLU A 44 2.07 -3.92 13.45
N HIS A 45 1.51 -5.09 13.15
CA HIS A 45 1.71 -5.81 11.89
C HIS A 45 1.27 -5.00 10.69
N VAL A 46 0.04 -4.49 10.72
CA VAL A 46 -0.51 -3.67 9.63
C VAL A 46 0.29 -2.37 9.50
N SER A 47 0.70 -1.74 10.60
CA SER A 47 1.52 -0.53 10.56
C SER A 47 2.87 -0.77 9.90
N ARG A 48 3.55 -1.88 10.23
CA ARG A 48 4.81 -2.28 9.60
C ARG A 48 4.62 -2.57 8.12
N PHE A 49 3.55 -3.26 7.75
CA PHE A 49 3.22 -3.55 6.37
C PHE A 49 2.99 -2.26 5.56
N VAL A 50 2.17 -1.33 6.07
CA VAL A 50 1.94 -0.04 5.42
C VAL A 50 3.23 0.75 5.27
N GLN A 51 4.09 0.79 6.30
CA GLN A 51 5.40 1.45 6.20
C GLN A 51 6.28 0.85 5.10
N ALA A 52 6.25 -0.47 4.93
CA ALA A 52 7.00 -1.16 3.86
C ALA A 52 6.44 -0.91 2.45
N LEU A 53 5.21 -0.40 2.33
CA LEU A 53 4.59 -0.04 1.05
C LEU A 53 4.82 1.43 0.66
N LEU A 54 5.25 2.28 1.59
CA LEU A 54 5.44 3.69 1.30
C LEU A 54 6.62 3.89 0.34
N PRO A 55 6.43 4.59 -0.79
CA PRO A 55 7.52 4.91 -1.69
C PRO A 55 8.47 5.91 -1.04
N ALA A 56 9.74 5.88 -1.45
CA ALA A 56 10.75 6.81 -0.97
C ALA A 56 10.45 8.27 -1.36
N ILE A 57 9.69 8.49 -2.43
CA ILE A 57 9.34 9.81 -2.96
C ILE A 57 7.84 9.84 -3.29
N ALA A 58 7.10 10.79 -2.71
CA ALA A 58 5.69 11.01 -3.05
C ALA A 58 5.54 11.63 -4.46
N LYS A 59 4.45 11.33 -5.18
CA LYS A 59 4.16 12.02 -6.45
C LYS A 59 4.02 13.52 -6.15
N PRO A 60 4.71 14.40 -6.88
CA PRO A 60 4.39 15.82 -6.80
C PRO A 60 2.94 16.02 -7.23
N SER A 61 2.16 16.72 -6.40
CA SER A 61 0.78 17.06 -6.72
C SER A 61 0.74 17.84 -8.04
N PRO A 62 -0.19 17.51 -8.97
CA PRO A 62 -0.33 18.28 -10.20
C PRO A 62 -0.64 19.74 -9.84
N ARG A 63 0.18 20.67 -10.33
CA ARG A 63 -0.11 22.10 -10.26
C ARG A 63 -1.27 22.39 -11.22
N ILE A 64 -2.46 22.60 -10.67
CA ILE A 64 -3.60 23.23 -11.35
C ILE A 64 -3.51 24.75 -11.24
#